data_AF-A0A8H6FR07-F1
#
_entry.id   AF-A0A8H6FR07-F1
#
_cell.length_a   1.000
_cell.length_b   1.000
_cell.length_c   1.000
_cell.angle_alpha   90.00
_cell.angle_beta   90.00
_cell.angle_gamma   90.00
#
_symmetry.space_group_name_H-M   'P 1'
#
loop_
_entity.id
_entity.type
_entity.pdbx_description
1 polymer ?
#
loop_
_entity_poly.entity_id
_entity_poly.type
_entity_poly.pdbx_seq_one_letter_code
_entity_poly.pdbx_strand_id
1 'polypeptide(L)'
;MTSFKILVTGATGYIGGTILSDLVNSQNDFVRKSSISGLVRGEAKAKELSGKGVNVELFSDLDASDEIEKIAGGYDMVIHTASGYHEGSAKALILGLAERKKNTGKDVYYIHTSGTSNLGDQPITGKYTETRVFSDKEDIYSYEKMRNE
;
A
#
# COMPACT_ATOMS: atom_id res chain seq x y z
N MET A 1 -8.54 -15.46 -20.82
CA MET A 1 -8.60 -15.36 -19.35
C MET A 1 -8.14 -13.96 -18.96
N THR A 2 -8.79 -13.29 -18.01
CA THR A 2 -8.36 -11.97 -17.56
C THR A 2 -7.06 -12.09 -16.73
N SER A 3 -6.10 -11.21 -17.00
CA SER A 3 -4.82 -11.14 -16.28
C SER A 3 -5.05 -10.74 -14.82
N PHE A 4 -4.33 -11.36 -13.88
CA PHE A 4 -4.34 -11.00 -12.46
C PHE A 4 -3.68 -9.62 -12.27
N LYS A 5 -4.33 -8.69 -11.58
CA LYS A 5 -3.90 -7.29 -11.49
C LYS A 5 -3.29 -6.99 -10.12
N ILE A 6 -2.06 -6.51 -10.10
CA ILE A 6 -1.30 -6.16 -8.89
C ILE A 6 -1.06 -4.66 -8.86
N LEU A 7 -1.47 -4.00 -7.78
CA LEU A 7 -1.18 -2.59 -7.50
C LEU A 7 -0.08 -2.50 -6.45
N VAL A 8 1.00 -1.77 -6.75
CA VAL A 8 2.08 -1.46 -5.82
C VAL A 8 1.99 0.02 -5.45
N THR A 9 1.68 0.31 -4.19
CA THR A 9 1.78 1.70 -3.68
C THR A 9 3.20 2.00 -3.23
N GLY A 10 3.61 3.27 -3.16
CA GLY A 10 4.99 3.60 -2.81
C GLY A 10 5.99 3.12 -3.87
N ALA A 11 5.53 2.95 -5.12
CA ALA A 11 6.26 2.39 -6.24
C ALA A 11 7.57 3.12 -6.62
N THR A 12 7.76 4.35 -6.16
CA THR A 12 8.99 5.14 -6.35
C THR A 12 9.83 5.26 -5.08
N GLY A 13 9.41 4.63 -3.98
CA GLY A 13 10.18 4.54 -2.74
C GLY A 13 11.17 3.37 -2.77
N TYR A 14 12.03 3.29 -1.75
CA TYR A 14 13.05 2.24 -1.66
C TYR A 14 12.46 0.82 -1.65
N ILE A 15 11.50 0.55 -0.75
CA ILE A 15 10.87 -0.77 -0.62
C ILE A 15 9.96 -1.05 -1.83
N GLY A 16 9.02 -0.16 -2.11
CA GLY A 16 8.05 -0.35 -3.19
C GLY A 16 8.67 -0.40 -4.58
N GLY A 17 9.72 0.40 -4.83
CA GLY A 17 10.48 0.36 -6.08
C GLY A 17 11.27 -0.93 -6.27
N THR A 18 11.84 -1.48 -5.18
CA THR A 18 12.52 -2.78 -5.21
C THR A 18 11.53 -3.89 -5.55
N ILE A 19 10.39 -3.95 -4.83
CA ILE A 19 9.32 -4.92 -5.10
C ILE A 19 8.81 -4.80 -6.53
N LEU A 20 8.56 -3.57 -7.00
CA LEU A 20 8.07 -3.34 -8.35
C LEU A 20 9.08 -3.83 -9.39
N SER A 21 10.37 -3.55 -9.20
CA SER A 21 11.44 -4.05 -10.06
C SER A 21 11.48 -5.58 -10.10
N ASP A 22 11.37 -6.24 -8.94
CA ASP A 22 11.40 -7.70 -8.85
C ASP A 22 10.17 -8.34 -9.52
N LEU A 23 8.98 -7.74 -9.37
CA LEU A 23 7.76 -8.22 -10.01
C LEU A 23 7.85 -8.11 -11.54
N VAL A 24 8.31 -6.97 -12.05
CA VAL A 24 8.41 -6.72 -13.51
C VAL A 24 9.48 -7.62 -14.16
N ASN A 25 10.57 -7.92 -13.44
CA ASN A 25 11.65 -8.78 -13.93
C ASN A 25 11.49 -10.26 -13.58
N SER A 26 10.39 -10.63 -12.91
CA SER A 26 10.16 -11.98 -12.41
C SER A 26 10.17 -13.02 -13.54
N GLN A 27 10.82 -14.15 -13.29
CA GLN A 27 10.77 -15.32 -14.19
C GLN A 27 9.61 -16.25 -13.87
N ASN A 28 8.84 -15.97 -12.81
CA ASN A 28 7.67 -16.77 -12.44
C ASN A 28 6.53 -16.56 -13.44
N ASP A 29 6.02 -17.65 -14.02
CA ASP A 29 4.98 -17.61 -15.06
C ASP A 29 3.68 -16.90 -14.63
N PHE A 30 3.28 -17.02 -13.36
CA PHE A 30 2.09 -16.34 -12.86
C PHE A 30 2.32 -14.82 -12.80
N VAL A 31 3.46 -14.39 -12.27
CA VAL A 31 3.81 -12.97 -12.17
C VAL A 31 3.96 -12.35 -13.56
N ARG A 32 4.63 -13.03 -14.50
CA ARG A 32 4.78 -12.55 -15.89
C ARG A 32 3.45 -12.37 -16.63
N LYS A 33 2.44 -13.18 -16.30
CA LYS A 33 1.09 -13.09 -16.87
C LYS A 33 0.20 -12.09 -16.14
N SER A 34 0.67 -11.54 -15.01
CA SER A 34 -0.03 -10.54 -14.22
C SER A 34 0.20 -9.14 -14.77
N SER A 35 -0.79 -8.28 -14.63
CA SER A 35 -0.70 -6.85 -14.95
C SER A 35 -0.27 -6.11 -13.71
N ILE A 36 0.93 -5.54 -13.74
CA ILE A 36 1.52 -4.83 -12.60
C ILE A 36 1.39 -3.33 -12.83
N SER A 37 0.89 -2.61 -11.82
CA SER A 37 0.77 -1.16 -11.83
C SER A 37 1.39 -0.53 -10.58
N GLY A 38 2.03 0.62 -10.75
CA GLY A 38 2.50 1.46 -9.64
C GLY A 38 1.54 2.62 -9.36
N LEU A 39 1.19 2.84 -8.10
CA LEU A 39 0.45 4.02 -7.65
C LEU A 39 1.42 5.14 -7.29
N VAL A 40 1.34 6.29 -7.98
CA VAL A 40 2.29 7.41 -7.80
C VAL A 40 1.60 8.77 -7.75
N ARG A 41 2.25 9.70 -7.04
CA ARG A 41 1.86 11.12 -7.00
C ARG A 41 2.64 11.89 -8.06
N GLY A 42 1.93 12.64 -8.89
CA GLY A 42 2.50 13.58 -9.85
C GLY A 42 2.99 12.95 -11.16
N GLU A 43 2.80 13.69 -12.25
CA GLU A 43 3.06 13.20 -13.61
C GLU A 43 4.52 12.84 -13.90
N ALA A 44 5.48 13.52 -13.25
CA ALA A 44 6.90 13.27 -13.49
C ALA A 44 7.28 11.82 -13.14
N LYS A 45 6.80 11.34 -11.99
CA LYS A 45 7.00 9.96 -11.52
C LYS A 45 6.26 8.96 -12.40
N ALA A 46 5.06 9.32 -12.87
CA ALA A 46 4.31 8.50 -13.80
C ALA A 46 5.06 8.32 -15.13
N LYS A 47 5.60 9.41 -15.69
CA LYS A 47 6.40 9.35 -16.93
C LYS A 47 7.65 8.49 -16.75
N GLU A 48 8.31 8.57 -15.60
CA GLU A 48 9.48 7.74 -15.31
C GLU A 48 9.14 6.23 -15.30
N LEU A 49 8.07 5.84 -14.58
CA LEU A 49 7.65 4.43 -14.50
C LEU A 49 7.10 3.91 -15.84
N SER A 50 6.26 4.71 -16.53
CA SER A 50 5.75 4.34 -17.85
C SER A 50 6.87 4.17 -18.88
N GLY A 51 7.93 4.99 -18.80
CA GLY A 51 9.14 4.85 -19.63
C GLY A 51 9.89 3.53 -19.41
N LYS A 52 9.66 2.87 -18.26
CA LYS A 52 10.19 1.54 -17.91
C LYS A 52 9.20 0.40 -18.23
N GLY A 53 8.10 0.68 -18.93
CA GLY A 53 7.09 -0.31 -19.32
C GLY A 53 6.13 -0.72 -18.20
N VAL A 54 6.07 0.03 -17.11
CA VAL A 54 5.19 -0.24 -15.97
C VAL A 54 3.88 0.54 -16.13
N ASN A 55 2.73 -0.11 -15.87
CA ASN A 55 1.46 0.61 -15.84
C ASN A 55 1.42 1.55 -14.63
N VAL A 56 0.76 2.69 -14.76
CA VAL A 56 0.73 3.69 -13.68
C VAL A 56 -0.70 4.11 -13.39
N GLU A 57 -1.02 4.14 -12.10
CA GLU A 57 -2.18 4.83 -11.56
C GLU A 57 -1.70 6.12 -10.89
N LEU A 58 -2.36 7.23 -11.22
CA LEU A 58 -2.13 8.51 -10.58
C LEU A 58 -3.10 8.68 -9.43
N PHE A 59 -2.63 9.31 -8.36
CA PHE A 59 -3.47 9.80 -7.29
C PHE A 59 -2.91 11.11 -6.73
N SER A 60 -3.77 11.83 -6.02
CA SER A 60 -3.45 13.13 -5.43
C SER A 60 -2.48 12.97 -4.24
N ASP A 61 -2.95 12.37 -3.16
CA ASP A 61 -2.20 12.09 -1.95
C ASP A 61 -2.85 10.97 -1.11
N LEU A 62 -2.26 10.64 0.03
CA LEU A 62 -2.74 9.55 0.88
C LEU A 62 -4.07 9.86 1.60
N ASP A 63 -4.51 11.12 1.61
CA ASP A 63 -5.77 11.57 2.19
C ASP A 63 -6.92 11.50 1.18
N ALA A 64 -6.63 11.37 -0.12
CA ALA A 64 -7.60 11.19 -1.21
C ALA A 64 -8.27 9.80 -1.19
N SER A 65 -9.01 9.50 -0.12
CA SER A 65 -9.58 8.18 0.16
C SER A 65 -10.50 7.67 -0.95
N ASP A 66 -11.38 8.51 -1.50
CA ASP A 66 -12.29 8.13 -2.58
C ASP A 66 -11.55 7.73 -3.87
N GLU A 67 -10.45 8.43 -4.17
CA GLU A 67 -9.60 8.14 -5.33
C GLU A 67 -8.87 6.82 -5.14
N ILE A 68 -8.26 6.62 -3.96
CA ILE A 68 -7.54 5.39 -3.60
C ILE A 68 -8.49 4.18 -3.62
N GLU A 69 -9.68 4.30 -3.04
CA GLU A 69 -10.69 3.24 -3.00
C GLU A 69 -11.12 2.83 -4.41
N LYS A 70 -11.45 3.82 -5.25
CA LYS A 70 -11.84 3.59 -6.65
C LYS A 70 -10.73 2.88 -7.43
N ILE A 71 -9.49 3.33 -7.28
CA ILE A 71 -8.34 2.71 -7.95
C ILE A 71 -8.16 1.27 -7.47
N ALA A 72 -8.15 1.03 -6.16
CA ALA A 72 -7.94 -0.30 -5.58
C ALA A 72 -8.99 -1.33 -6.00
N GLY A 73 -10.25 -0.91 -6.22
CA GLY A 73 -11.29 -1.77 -6.80
C GLY A 73 -10.95 -2.33 -8.20
N GLY A 74 -10.00 -1.71 -8.88
CA GLY A 74 -9.46 -2.16 -10.17
C GLY A 74 -8.48 -3.35 -10.07
N TYR A 75 -8.06 -3.79 -8.88
CA TYR A 75 -6.92 -4.71 -8.69
C TYR A 75 -7.21 -5.94 -7.82
N ASP A 76 -6.68 -7.11 -8.20
CA ASP A 76 -6.84 -8.35 -7.43
C ASP A 76 -5.94 -8.39 -6.19
N MET A 77 -4.84 -7.66 -6.21
CA MET A 77 -3.89 -7.56 -5.10
C MET A 77 -3.41 -6.13 -4.95
N VAL A 78 -3.29 -5.68 -3.71
CA VAL A 78 -2.58 -4.46 -3.34
C VAL A 78 -1.37 -4.84 -2.47
N ILE A 79 -0.19 -4.34 -2.86
CA ILE A 79 1.01 -4.34 -2.05
C ILE A 79 1.23 -2.91 -1.55
N HIS A 80 0.86 -2.67 -0.29
CA HIS A 80 0.90 -1.36 0.33
C HIS A 80 2.26 -1.10 1.01
N THR A 81 3.08 -0.25 0.39
CA THR A 81 4.39 0.17 0.93
C THR A 81 4.54 1.70 0.96
N ALA A 82 3.46 2.45 0.79
CA ALA A 82 3.52 3.92 0.77
C ALA A 82 3.62 4.54 2.18
N SER A 83 2.98 3.91 3.17
CA SER A 83 3.08 4.28 4.58
C SER A 83 2.70 3.07 5.43
N GLY A 84 3.34 2.91 6.59
CA GLY A 84 2.99 1.88 7.57
C GLY A 84 1.98 2.35 8.63
N TYR A 85 1.66 3.65 8.68
CA TYR A 85 0.93 4.28 9.78
C TYR A 85 -0.16 5.26 9.31
N HIS A 86 -0.48 5.27 8.01
CA HIS A 86 -1.53 6.15 7.47
C HIS A 86 -2.86 5.40 7.34
N GLU A 87 -3.68 5.44 8.40
CA GLU A 87 -4.95 4.71 8.51
C GLU A 87 -5.89 4.95 7.31
N GLY A 88 -6.10 6.21 6.90
CA GLY A 88 -7.02 6.58 5.82
C GLY A 88 -6.74 5.82 4.52
N SER A 89 -5.50 5.91 4.02
CA SER A 89 -5.05 5.16 2.85
C SER A 89 -5.19 3.64 2.99
N ALA A 90 -4.85 3.05 4.14
CA ALA A 90 -4.97 1.60 4.34
C ALA A 90 -6.44 1.16 4.28
N LYS A 91 -7.34 1.92 4.93
CA LYS A 91 -8.77 1.68 4.90
C LYS A 91 -9.34 1.79 3.50
N ALA A 92 -9.01 2.84 2.76
CA ALA A 92 -9.45 3.04 1.38
C ALA A 92 -9.02 1.90 0.45
N LEU A 93 -7.77 1.43 0.57
CA LEU A 93 -7.27 0.28 -0.21
C LEU A 93 -8.05 -1.00 0.10
N ILE A 94 -8.32 -1.28 1.39
CA ILE A 94 -9.09 -2.45 1.81
C ILE A 94 -10.54 -2.38 1.32
N LEU A 95 -11.19 -1.22 1.43
CA LEU A 95 -12.57 -1.02 0.95
C LEU A 95 -12.66 -1.21 -0.57
N GLY A 96 -11.70 -0.69 -1.33
CA GLY A 96 -11.65 -0.87 -2.77
C GLY A 96 -11.51 -2.35 -3.15
N LEU A 97 -10.60 -3.07 -2.49
CA LEU A 97 -10.46 -4.51 -2.65
C LEU A 97 -11.75 -5.28 -2.29
N ALA A 98 -12.44 -4.88 -1.22
CA ALA A 98 -13.70 -5.49 -0.81
C ALA A 98 -14.78 -5.31 -1.90
N GLU A 99 -14.87 -4.12 -2.50
CA GLU A 99 -15.80 -3.86 -3.61
C GLU A 99 -15.44 -4.69 -4.85
N ARG A 100 -14.15 -4.88 -5.15
CA ARG A 100 -13.73 -5.82 -6.21
C ARG A 100 -14.18 -7.25 -5.93
N LYS A 101 -13.96 -7.74 -4.72
CA LYS A 101 -14.34 -9.11 -4.32
C LYS A 101 -15.85 -9.31 -4.48
N LYS A 102 -16.65 -8.33 -4.03
CA LYS A 102 -18.11 -8.33 -4.21
C LYS A 102 -18.52 -8.35 -5.69
N ASN A 103 -17.89 -7.52 -6.53
CA ASN A 103 -18.26 -7.39 -7.94
C ASN A 103 -17.81 -8.56 -8.82
N THR A 104 -16.73 -9.23 -8.45
CA THR A 104 -16.13 -10.31 -9.27
C THR A 104 -16.37 -11.71 -8.71
N GLY A 105 -16.74 -11.83 -7.43
CA GLY A 105 -16.82 -13.10 -6.71
C GLY A 105 -15.46 -13.77 -6.46
N LYS A 106 -14.34 -13.10 -6.78
CA LYS A 106 -12.99 -13.64 -6.65
C LYS A 106 -12.32 -13.17 -5.36
N ASP A 107 -11.38 -13.98 -4.87
CA ASP A 107 -10.52 -13.56 -3.77
C ASP A 107 -9.59 -12.42 -4.17
N VAL A 108 -9.32 -11.57 -3.19
CA VAL A 108 -8.45 -10.40 -3.29
C VAL A 108 -7.44 -10.43 -2.16
N TYR A 109 -6.29 -9.81 -2.38
CA TYR A 109 -5.16 -9.93 -1.47
C TYR A 109 -4.62 -8.55 -1.07
N TYR A 110 -4.38 -8.36 0.22
CA TYR A 110 -3.80 -7.14 0.75
C TYR A 110 -2.52 -7.49 1.50
N ILE A 111 -1.38 -7.00 1.01
CA ILE A 111 -0.08 -7.13 1.66
C ILE A 111 0.34 -5.76 2.14
N HIS A 112 0.55 -5.58 3.43
CA HIS A 112 0.88 -4.30 4.03
C HIS A 112 2.27 -4.34 4.68
N THR A 113 3.13 -3.42 4.28
CA THR A 113 4.42 -3.20 4.94
C THR A 113 4.21 -2.28 6.13
N SER A 114 3.93 -2.87 7.30
CA SER A 114 3.91 -2.19 8.60
C SER A 114 5.29 -2.30 9.28
N GLY A 115 5.41 -1.86 10.53
CA GLY A 115 6.62 -2.05 11.32
C GLY A 115 6.46 -1.59 12.76
N THR A 116 7.37 -2.05 13.63
CA THR A 116 7.41 -1.66 15.04
C THR A 116 7.64 -0.17 15.27
N SER A 117 8.15 0.55 14.26
CA SER A 117 8.24 2.02 14.26
C SER A 117 6.89 2.71 14.44
N ASN A 118 5.77 2.03 14.14
CA ASN A 118 4.42 2.54 14.39
C ASN A 118 4.18 2.80 15.89
N LEU A 119 4.88 2.07 16.77
CA LEU A 119 4.84 2.25 18.22
C LEU A 119 5.93 3.21 18.73
N GLY A 120 6.86 3.63 17.86
CA GLY A 120 8.01 4.46 18.24
C GLY A 120 7.60 5.84 18.74
N ASP A 121 8.32 6.35 19.72
CA ASP A 121 8.12 7.68 20.28
C ASP A 121 8.91 8.76 19.54
N GLN A 122 8.79 10.01 19.98
CA GLN A 122 9.38 11.20 19.37
C GLN A 122 10.13 12.06 20.39
N PRO A 123 11.17 11.52 21.06
CA PRO A 123 11.85 12.22 22.15
C PRO A 123 12.58 13.50 21.69
N ILE A 124 12.96 13.57 20.41
CA ILE A 124 13.62 14.75 19.84
C ILE A 124 12.65 15.93 19.65
N THR A 125 11.43 15.67 19.19
CA THR A 125 10.43 16.74 18.98
C THR A 125 9.62 17.02 20.24
N GLY A 126 9.63 16.11 21.21
CA GLY A 126 8.85 16.20 22.45
C GLY A 126 7.34 16.05 22.25
N LYS A 127 6.87 15.80 21.02
CA LYS A 127 5.43 15.68 20.72
C LYS A 127 4.80 14.47 21.37
N TYR A 128 5.57 13.38 21.46
CA TYR A 128 5.15 12.14 22.06
C TYR A 128 6.38 11.45 22.62
N THR A 129 6.35 11.07 23.89
CA THR A 129 7.45 10.36 24.56
C THR A 129 6.84 9.17 25.26
N GLU A 130 7.36 7.99 24.99
CA GLU A 130 6.83 6.74 25.53
C GLU A 130 7.98 5.98 26.18
N THR A 131 7.80 5.64 27.46
CA THR A 131 8.80 4.91 28.25
C THR A 131 8.43 3.45 28.43
N ARG A 132 7.21 3.08 28.06
CA ARG A 132 6.71 1.71 28.13
C ARG A 132 7.42 0.83 27.09
N VAL A 133 7.78 -0.37 27.52
CA VAL A 133 8.18 -1.46 26.63
C VAL A 133 6.93 -2.24 26.23
N PHE A 134 6.66 -2.34 24.92
CA PHE A 134 5.51 -3.07 24.40
C PHE A 134 5.82 -4.55 24.18
N SER A 135 4.79 -5.38 24.37
CA SER A 135 4.80 -6.81 24.07
C SER A 135 3.64 -7.15 23.14
N ASP A 136 3.86 -8.02 22.17
CA ASP A 136 2.84 -8.50 21.23
C ASP A 136 1.73 -9.35 21.89
N LYS A 137 1.86 -9.62 23.18
CA LYS A 137 0.83 -10.26 24.02
C LYS A 137 -0.16 -9.28 24.65
N GLU A 138 0.09 -7.98 24.51
CA GLU A 138 -0.74 -6.92 25.08
C GLU A 138 -1.74 -6.39 24.05
N ASP A 139 -2.71 -5.60 24.53
CA ASP A 139 -3.64 -4.89 23.64
C ASP A 139 -2.95 -3.68 23.00
N ILE A 140 -2.13 -3.95 21.99
CA ILE A 140 -1.42 -2.94 21.21
C ILE A 140 -2.39 -2.12 20.37
N TYR A 141 -3.48 -2.73 19.89
CA TYR A 141 -4.47 -2.06 19.06
C TYR A 141 -5.13 -0.89 19.78
N SER A 142 -5.61 -1.09 21.02
CA SER A 142 -6.22 0.00 21.79
C SER A 142 -5.25 1.16 22.04
N TYR A 143 -3.98 0.86 22.24
CA TYR A 143 -2.93 1.87 22.37
C TYR A 143 -2.69 2.63 21.06
N GLU A 144 -2.53 1.94 19.92
CA GLU A 144 -2.34 2.59 18.62
C GLU A 144 -3.54 3.44 18.22
N LYS A 145 -4.76 2.97 18.54
CA LYS A 145 -5.99 3.74 18.31
C LYS A 145 -6.01 5.02 19.13
N MET A 146 -5.75 4.93 20.44
CA MET A 146 -5.65 6.11 21.32
C MET A 146 -4.60 7.11 20.81
N ARG A 147 -3.48 6.64 20.24
CA ARG A 147 -2.41 7.49 19.72
C ARG A 147 -2.78 8.22 18.42
N ASN A 148 -3.69 7.66 17.62
CA ASN A 148 -4.08 8.22 16.33
C ASN A 148 -5.32 9.14 16.41
N GLU A 149 -6.00 9.19 17.57
CA GLU A 149 -7.08 10.14 17.90
C GLU A 149 -6.54 11.47 18.45
#